data_AF-A0A9D7I7V1-F1
#
_entry.id   AF-A0A9D7I7V1-F1
#
_cell.length_a   1.000
_cell.length_b   1.000
_cell.length_c   1.000
_cell.angle_alpha   90.00
_cell.angle_beta   90.00
_cell.angle_gamma   90.00
#
_symmetry.space_group_name_H-M   'P 1'
#
loop_
_entity.id
_entity.type
_entity.pdbx_description
1 polymer ?
#
loop_
_entity_poly.entity_id
_entity_poly.type
_entity_poly.pdbx_seq_one_letter_code
_entity_poly.pdbx_strand_id
1 'polypeptide(L)'
;MTKLTLLIVIVVATTLASGCATVTKGTTQPVTLHTDPDGATCDVTRELKNVASLSATPGQVIVDKAWGSIDVSCRKSGHQPTEVRVDSEVQGWTFGNILIGGIIGFALDAASGAMRQYPQFIMLTLVPEEFASAEDRDRYLSERLSRFEEEAAKATQLLDKNCSADACAAERMALQETKERRVALLRERVDKARIRAPAAAGIPSAKPSDAPPAAKLPEG
;
A
#
# COMPACT_ATOMS: atom_id res chain seq x y z
N MET A 1 46.72 -28.86 -30.12
CA MET A 1 45.46 -29.24 -29.45
C MET A 1 44.92 -28.10 -28.58
N THR A 2 45.61 -27.68 -27.52
CA THR A 2 45.19 -26.61 -26.57
C THR A 2 44.50 -25.37 -27.17
N LYS A 3 45.03 -24.77 -28.25
CA LYS A 3 44.43 -23.60 -28.91
C LYS A 3 42.98 -23.83 -29.41
N LEU A 4 42.65 -25.06 -29.82
CA LEU A 4 41.30 -25.42 -30.28
C LEU A 4 40.35 -25.60 -29.08
N THR A 5 40.84 -26.19 -27.99
CA THR A 5 40.09 -26.32 -26.73
C THR A 5 39.69 -24.96 -26.16
N LEU A 6 40.61 -23.99 -26.19
CA LEU A 6 40.35 -22.63 -25.71
C LEU A 6 39.23 -21.93 -26.51
N LEU A 7 39.23 -22.07 -27.85
CA LEU A 7 38.18 -21.52 -28.72
C LEU A 7 36.81 -22.13 -28.43
N ILE A 8 36.74 -23.46 -28.19
CA ILE A 8 35.48 -24.15 -27.86
C ILE A 8 34.92 -23.63 -26.53
N VAL A 9 35.76 -23.45 -25.50
CA VAL A 9 35.32 -22.89 -24.20
C VAL A 9 34.76 -21.47 -24.34
N ILE A 10 35.40 -20.61 -25.15
CA ILE A 10 34.93 -19.24 -25.40
C ILE A 10 33.58 -19.22 -26.15
N VAL A 11 33.40 -20.09 -27.15
CA VAL A 11 32.15 -20.20 -27.93
C VAL A 11 30.99 -20.77 -27.10
N VAL A 12 31.26 -21.67 -26.15
CA VAL A 12 30.24 -22.16 -25.20
C VAL A 12 29.90 -21.09 -24.14
N ALA A 13 30.87 -20.29 -23.71
CA ALA A 13 30.62 -19.23 -22.72
C ALA A 13 29.67 -18.12 -23.24
N THR A 14 29.69 -17.82 -24.54
CA THR A 14 28.82 -16.77 -25.12
C THR A 14 27.39 -17.23 -25.39
N THR A 15 27.13 -18.54 -25.57
CA THR A 15 25.77 -19.04 -25.83
C THR A 15 24.92 -19.18 -24.57
N LEU A 16 25.52 -19.33 -23.38
CA LEU A 16 24.79 -19.29 -22.10
C LEU A 16 24.46 -17.85 -21.64
N ALA A 17 25.01 -16.82 -22.30
CA ALA A 17 24.73 -15.43 -21.98
C ALA A 17 23.37 -14.92 -22.50
N SER A 18 22.60 -15.75 -23.23
CA SER A 18 21.23 -15.44 -23.66
C SER A 18 20.20 -15.58 -22.53
N GLY A 19 20.50 -15.04 -21.36
CA GLY A 19 19.53 -14.90 -20.28
C GLY A 19 18.35 -14.02 -20.72
N CYS A 20 17.16 -14.29 -20.18
CA CYS A 20 15.91 -13.59 -20.54
C CYS A 20 15.85 -12.16 -19.97
N ALA A 21 16.80 -11.31 -20.37
CA ALA A 21 16.82 -9.88 -20.09
C ALA A 21 15.74 -9.19 -20.93
N THR A 22 14.49 -9.25 -20.47
CA THR A 22 13.37 -8.46 -21.01
C THR A 22 13.55 -6.99 -20.65
N VAL A 23 14.55 -6.35 -21.27
CA VAL A 23 14.70 -4.90 -21.28
C VAL A 23 13.45 -4.34 -21.96
N THR A 24 12.55 -3.75 -21.18
CA THR A 24 11.28 -3.20 -21.70
C THR A 24 11.56 -1.91 -22.47
N LYS A 25 12.04 -2.05 -23.71
CA LYS A 25 12.26 -0.98 -24.70
C LYS A 25 10.95 -0.37 -25.23
N GLY A 26 9.95 -0.25 -24.36
CA GLY A 26 8.66 0.37 -24.62
C GLY A 26 8.46 1.60 -23.74
N THR A 27 7.63 2.52 -24.24
CA THR A 27 7.18 3.73 -23.53
C THR A 27 6.25 3.41 -22.37
N THR A 28 5.61 2.24 -22.36
CA THR A 28 4.73 1.78 -21.28
C THR A 28 5.39 0.77 -20.34
N GLN A 29 4.77 0.57 -19.19
CA GLN A 29 5.07 -0.51 -18.25
C GLN A 29 3.77 -1.08 -17.65
N PRO A 30 3.78 -2.35 -17.20
CA PRO A 30 2.81 -2.82 -16.23
C PRO A 30 3.10 -2.23 -14.84
N VAL A 31 2.03 -1.98 -14.10
CA VAL A 31 2.03 -1.68 -12.65
C VAL A 31 0.92 -2.50 -12.00
N THR A 32 1.28 -3.27 -10.97
CA THR A 32 0.35 -4.16 -10.26
C THR A 32 -0.18 -3.44 -9.02
N LEU A 33 -1.50 -3.25 -8.95
CA LEU A 33 -2.20 -2.62 -7.84
C LEU A 33 -2.78 -3.68 -6.91
N HIS A 34 -2.46 -3.55 -5.62
CA HIS A 34 -3.05 -4.32 -4.53
C HIS A 34 -3.74 -3.37 -3.55
N THR A 35 -4.78 -3.85 -2.87
CA THR A 35 -5.28 -3.19 -1.66
C THR A 35 -5.47 -4.18 -0.54
N ASP A 36 -5.43 -3.69 0.69
CA ASP A 36 -5.81 -4.46 1.86
C ASP A 36 -7.00 -3.74 2.55
N PRO A 37 -8.22 -4.31 2.55
CA PRO A 37 -8.59 -5.59 1.91
C PRO A 37 -8.72 -5.51 0.38
N ASP A 38 -8.52 -6.65 -0.29
CA ASP A 38 -8.66 -6.81 -1.76
C ASP A 38 -10.08 -6.53 -2.27
N GLY A 39 -10.24 -6.37 -3.57
CA GLY A 39 -11.51 -6.07 -4.23
C GLY A 39 -11.92 -4.61 -4.07
N ALA A 40 -10.98 -3.70 -4.29
CA ALA A 40 -11.20 -2.26 -4.41
C ALA A 40 -11.11 -1.82 -5.88
N THR A 41 -11.88 -0.81 -6.26
CA THR A 41 -11.76 -0.15 -7.57
C THR A 41 -10.72 0.96 -7.45
N CYS A 42 -9.75 1.01 -8.37
CA CYS A 42 -8.65 1.97 -8.34
C CYS A 42 -8.57 2.74 -9.66
N ASP A 43 -8.40 4.06 -9.58
CA ASP A 43 -8.06 4.92 -10.71
C ASP A 43 -6.62 5.38 -10.59
N VAL A 44 -5.92 5.45 -11.72
CA VAL A 44 -4.59 6.05 -11.84
C VAL A 44 -4.75 7.32 -12.67
N THR A 45 -4.37 8.46 -12.09
CA THR A 45 -4.40 9.75 -12.77
C THR A 45 -3.01 10.37 -12.88
N ARG A 46 -2.87 11.33 -13.79
CA ARG A 46 -1.67 12.15 -14.00
C ARG A 46 -2.10 13.50 -14.54
N GLU A 47 -1.70 14.59 -13.88
CA GLU A 47 -2.20 15.94 -14.18
C GLU A 47 -3.75 16.01 -14.20
N LEU A 48 -4.39 15.37 -13.23
CA LEU A 48 -5.87 15.22 -13.10
C LEU A 48 -6.56 14.45 -14.24
N LYS A 49 -5.82 13.91 -15.22
CA LYS A 49 -6.36 13.05 -16.29
C LYS A 49 -6.26 11.60 -15.87
N ASN A 50 -7.33 10.81 -15.99
CA ASN A 50 -7.24 9.35 -15.85
C ASN A 50 -6.33 8.79 -16.96
N VAL A 51 -5.38 7.93 -16.59
CA VAL A 51 -4.48 7.22 -17.51
C VAL A 51 -4.68 5.70 -17.46
N ALA A 52 -5.26 5.17 -16.38
CA ALA A 52 -5.75 3.80 -16.29
C ALA A 52 -6.78 3.66 -15.15
N SER A 53 -7.63 2.63 -15.21
CA SER A 53 -8.49 2.20 -14.10
C SER A 53 -8.47 0.68 -13.97
N LEU A 54 -8.68 0.19 -12.74
CA LEU A 54 -8.79 -1.21 -12.38
C LEU A 54 -10.09 -1.43 -11.61
N SER A 55 -10.93 -2.35 -12.07
CA SER A 55 -12.25 -2.62 -11.48
C SER A 55 -12.18 -3.26 -10.09
N ALA A 56 -11.23 -4.18 -9.88
CA ALA A 56 -10.98 -4.86 -8.62
C ALA A 56 -9.50 -5.20 -8.45
N THR A 57 -8.94 -4.94 -7.27
CA THR A 57 -7.66 -5.48 -6.81
C THR A 57 -7.79 -6.93 -6.32
N PRO A 58 -6.70 -7.75 -6.38
CA PRO A 58 -5.40 -7.42 -6.95
C PRO A 58 -5.44 -7.51 -8.48
N GLY A 59 -4.74 -6.61 -9.18
CA GLY A 59 -4.79 -6.56 -10.64
C GLY A 59 -3.73 -5.64 -11.25
N GLN A 60 -3.65 -5.60 -12.57
CA GLN A 60 -2.60 -4.89 -13.28
C GLN A 60 -3.16 -3.83 -14.23
N VAL A 61 -2.50 -2.67 -14.25
CA VAL A 61 -2.73 -1.58 -15.21
C VAL A 61 -1.49 -1.37 -16.07
N ILE A 62 -1.68 -0.83 -17.27
CA ILE A 62 -0.58 -0.38 -18.14
C ILE A 62 -0.52 1.14 -18.07
N VAL A 63 0.67 1.71 -17.82
CA VAL A 63 0.89 3.16 -17.74
C VAL A 63 2.12 3.58 -18.55
N ASP A 64 2.11 4.78 -19.14
CA ASP A 64 3.30 5.33 -19.79
C ASP A 64 4.36 5.74 -18.76
N LYS A 65 5.61 5.34 -18.99
CA LYS A 65 6.80 5.85 -18.32
C LYS A 65 6.95 7.34 -18.67
N ALA A 66 7.03 8.20 -17.65
CA ALA A 66 6.98 9.65 -17.86
C ALA A 66 7.87 10.44 -16.86
N TRP A 67 7.61 11.74 -16.75
CA TRP A 67 8.13 12.63 -15.71
C TRP A 67 7.05 12.95 -14.68
N GLY A 68 7.48 13.32 -13.47
CA GLY A 68 6.57 13.55 -12.35
C GLY A 68 5.95 12.26 -11.83
N SER A 69 4.72 12.36 -11.33
CA SER A 69 4.00 11.29 -10.65
C SER A 69 2.78 10.79 -11.38
N ILE A 70 2.29 9.65 -10.90
CA ILE A 70 0.88 9.26 -10.98
C ILE A 70 0.23 9.38 -9.60
N ASP A 71 -1.07 9.65 -9.55
CA ASP A 71 -1.87 9.64 -8.35
C ASP A 71 -2.82 8.44 -8.41
N VAL A 72 -2.66 7.48 -7.49
CA VAL A 72 -3.43 6.23 -7.44
C VAL A 72 -4.50 6.34 -6.35
N SER A 73 -5.77 6.39 -6.75
CA SER A 73 -6.92 6.60 -5.87
C SER A 73 -7.81 5.36 -5.85
N CYS A 74 -7.82 4.63 -4.73
CA CYS A 74 -8.58 3.38 -4.55
C CYS A 74 -9.76 3.56 -3.60
N ARG A 75 -10.89 2.92 -3.94
CA ARG A 75 -12.17 3.03 -3.24
C ARG A 75 -12.82 1.66 -3.08
N LYS A 76 -13.39 1.40 -1.90
CA LYS A 76 -14.10 0.15 -1.56
C LYS A 76 -15.24 0.46 -0.60
N SER A 77 -16.39 -0.21 -0.75
CA SER A 77 -17.53 -0.01 0.17
C SER A 77 -17.14 -0.28 1.63
N GLY A 78 -17.61 0.58 2.54
CA GLY A 78 -17.29 0.54 3.98
C GLY A 78 -15.87 0.99 4.35
N HIS A 79 -15.06 1.43 3.38
CA HIS A 79 -13.66 1.84 3.61
C HIS A 79 -13.40 3.24 3.04
N GLN A 80 -12.67 4.04 3.81
CA GLN A 80 -12.33 5.41 3.47
C GLN A 80 -11.55 5.46 2.14
N PRO A 81 -11.85 6.39 1.22
CA PRO A 81 -11.09 6.57 -0.02
C PRO A 81 -9.61 6.81 0.30
N THR A 82 -8.72 6.11 -0.39
CA THR A 82 -7.28 6.14 -0.12
C THR A 82 -6.54 6.50 -1.39
N GLU A 83 -5.70 7.52 -1.32
CA GLU A 83 -4.96 8.06 -2.46
C GLU A 83 -3.46 8.12 -2.12
N VAL A 84 -2.62 7.80 -3.09
CA VAL A 84 -1.15 7.89 -2.96
C VAL A 84 -0.55 8.48 -4.24
N ARG A 85 0.29 9.51 -4.08
CA ARG A 85 1.09 10.06 -5.16
C ARG A 85 2.39 9.28 -5.26
N VAL A 86 2.70 8.77 -6.44
CA VAL A 86 3.83 7.89 -6.72
C VAL A 86 4.67 8.54 -7.82
N ASP A 87 5.81 9.09 -7.43
CA ASP A 87 6.79 9.71 -8.32
C ASP A 87 7.52 8.66 -9.19
N SER A 88 8.12 9.09 -10.30
CA SER A 88 8.85 8.21 -11.23
C SER A 88 10.33 8.11 -10.88
N GLU A 89 10.78 6.89 -10.58
CA GLU A 89 12.16 6.55 -10.23
C GLU A 89 13.06 6.44 -11.47
N VAL A 90 14.38 6.52 -11.27
CA VAL A 90 15.39 6.39 -12.33
C VAL A 90 16.08 5.02 -12.26
N GLN A 91 16.19 4.33 -13.40
CA GLN A 91 16.73 2.97 -13.50
C GLN A 91 18.28 2.98 -13.45
N GLY A 92 18.85 3.25 -12.27
CA GLY A 92 20.32 3.39 -12.09
C GLY A 92 20.90 2.97 -10.74
N TRP A 93 20.29 3.33 -9.60
CA TRP A 93 20.88 3.09 -8.27
C TRP A 93 20.26 1.88 -7.55
N THR A 94 21.10 1.00 -7.00
CA THR A 94 20.78 -0.44 -6.84
C THR A 94 20.19 -0.81 -5.47
N PHE A 95 19.21 -0.02 -4.97
CA PHE A 95 18.46 -0.35 -3.75
C PHE A 95 16.95 -0.03 -3.79
N GLY A 96 16.48 0.76 -4.75
CA GLY A 96 15.07 1.14 -4.90
C GLY A 96 14.17 -0.02 -5.34
N ASN A 97 13.79 -0.89 -4.40
CA ASN A 97 12.68 -1.86 -4.53
C ASN A 97 12.15 -2.31 -3.16
N ILE A 98 12.34 -1.51 -2.12
CA ILE A 98 11.78 -1.77 -0.79
C ILE A 98 10.30 -1.41 -0.79
N LEU A 99 9.48 -2.36 -1.23
CA LEU A 99 8.02 -2.30 -1.20
C LEU A 99 7.51 -2.44 0.25
N ILE A 100 7.55 -1.35 1.02
CA ILE A 100 6.90 -1.25 2.34
C ILE A 100 5.38 -1.14 2.11
N GLY A 101 4.71 -2.29 2.04
CA GLY A 101 3.41 -2.45 1.41
C GLY A 101 2.21 -2.21 2.32
N GLY A 102 1.70 -0.98 2.37
CA GLY A 102 0.34 -0.70 2.85
C GLY A 102 0.22 0.57 3.67
N ILE A 103 -0.37 1.62 3.06
CA ILE A 103 -0.23 3.03 3.45
C ILE A 103 1.17 3.54 3.13
N ILE A 104 1.26 4.61 2.34
CA ILE A 104 2.51 5.26 1.93
C ILE A 104 3.50 4.28 1.26
N GLY A 105 3.19 3.96 0.01
CA GLY A 105 4.24 3.70 -0.97
C GLY A 105 4.75 5.03 -1.52
N PHE A 106 5.74 5.64 -0.84
CA PHE A 106 6.50 6.75 -1.39
C PHE A 106 7.82 6.20 -1.95
N ALA A 107 8.12 6.54 -3.20
CA ALA A 107 9.40 6.25 -3.83
C ALA A 107 10.52 7.03 -3.13
N LEU A 108 11.71 6.43 -3.01
CA LEU A 108 12.89 7.14 -2.51
C LEU A 108 13.60 7.82 -3.69
N ASP A 109 14.08 9.06 -3.50
CA ASP A 109 14.75 9.79 -4.58
C ASP A 109 16.08 9.13 -4.99
N ALA A 110 16.33 9.06 -6.30
CA ALA A 110 17.45 8.36 -6.92
C ALA A 110 17.95 9.12 -8.15
N ALA A 111 18.65 10.22 -7.92
CA ALA A 111 19.11 11.14 -8.96
C ALA A 111 20.36 10.64 -9.73
N SER A 112 20.17 9.84 -10.79
CA SER A 112 21.20 9.68 -11.85
C SER A 112 20.58 9.23 -13.19
N GLY A 113 20.44 10.16 -14.14
CA GLY A 113 19.53 10.05 -15.30
C GLY A 113 19.82 8.97 -16.37
N ALA A 114 19.09 7.85 -16.33
CA ALA A 114 18.71 7.06 -17.51
C ALA A 114 17.42 6.25 -17.24
N MET A 115 16.51 6.17 -18.23
CA MET A 115 15.25 5.39 -18.21
C MET A 115 14.42 5.48 -16.91
N ARG A 116 13.38 6.32 -16.88
CA ARG A 116 12.45 6.35 -15.72
C ARG A 116 11.31 5.34 -15.82
N GLN A 117 10.80 4.94 -14.66
CA GLN A 117 9.66 4.04 -14.47
C GLN A 117 9.03 4.25 -13.07
N TYR A 118 7.78 3.84 -12.90
CA TYR A 118 7.13 3.73 -11.59
C TYR A 118 7.43 2.35 -10.95
N PRO A 119 7.26 2.19 -9.62
CA PRO A 119 7.30 0.90 -8.96
C PRO A 119 6.39 -0.13 -9.63
N GLN A 120 6.85 -1.38 -9.76
CA GLN A 120 6.09 -2.45 -10.42
C GLN A 120 4.88 -2.94 -9.61
N PHE A 121 4.86 -2.63 -8.31
CA PHE A 121 3.79 -2.98 -7.37
C PHE A 121 3.46 -1.75 -6.52
N ILE A 122 2.17 -1.50 -6.30
CA ILE A 122 1.66 -0.43 -5.43
C ILE A 122 0.59 -1.03 -4.51
N MET A 123 0.72 -0.80 -3.20
CA MET A 123 -0.15 -1.39 -2.17
C MET A 123 -0.79 -0.29 -1.31
N LEU A 124 -2.13 -0.25 -1.28
CA LEU A 124 -2.89 0.70 -0.47
C LEU A 124 -3.72 -0.04 0.58
N THR A 125 -3.47 0.20 1.88
CA THR A 125 -4.40 -0.27 2.91
C THR A 125 -5.55 0.71 3.03
N LEU A 126 -6.77 0.20 2.96
CA LEU A 126 -7.99 0.98 3.11
C LEU A 126 -8.44 0.88 4.57
N VAL A 127 -8.57 2.02 5.25
CA VAL A 127 -9.07 2.07 6.62
C VAL A 127 -10.61 2.05 6.62
N PRO A 128 -11.28 1.25 7.46
CA PRO A 128 -12.74 1.28 7.58
C PRO A 128 -13.30 2.69 7.84
N GLU A 129 -14.50 2.98 7.33
CA GLU A 129 -15.23 4.23 7.65
C GLU A 129 -15.92 4.17 9.03
N GLU A 130 -16.13 2.95 9.54
CA GLU A 130 -16.75 2.67 10.83
C GLU A 130 -16.16 1.39 11.43
N PHE A 131 -15.85 1.41 12.73
CA PHE A 131 -15.51 0.25 13.56
C PHE A 131 -16.68 -0.10 14.49
N ALA A 132 -16.86 -1.37 14.85
CA ALA A 132 -17.99 -1.77 15.68
C ALA A 132 -17.84 -1.38 17.17
N SER A 133 -16.60 -1.17 17.64
CA SER A 133 -16.29 -0.62 18.97
C SER A 133 -14.95 0.15 18.98
N ALA A 134 -14.59 0.75 20.12
CA ALA A 134 -13.27 1.36 20.30
C ALA A 134 -12.15 0.31 20.35
N GLU A 135 -12.42 -0.82 20.99
CA GLU A 135 -11.51 -1.96 21.11
C GLU A 135 -11.21 -2.59 19.74
N ASP A 136 -12.20 -2.66 18.84
CA ASP A 136 -12.01 -3.10 17.45
C ASP A 136 -11.12 -2.15 16.65
N ARG A 137 -11.31 -0.84 16.82
CA ARG A 137 -10.46 0.20 16.20
C ARG A 137 -9.01 0.09 16.70
N ASP A 138 -8.82 -0.07 18.00
CA ASP A 138 -7.50 -0.08 18.63
C ASP A 138 -6.74 -1.40 18.37
N ARG A 139 -7.47 -2.50 18.25
CA ARG A 139 -6.98 -3.78 17.72
C ARG A 139 -6.52 -3.63 16.26
N TYR A 140 -7.36 -3.09 15.38
CA TYR A 140 -6.98 -2.84 13.98
C TYR A 140 -5.72 -1.96 13.89
N LEU A 141 -5.63 -0.90 14.70
CA LEU A 141 -4.48 -0.01 14.73
C LEU A 141 -3.19 -0.73 15.15
N SER A 142 -3.22 -1.50 16.24
CA SER A 142 -2.04 -2.22 16.75
C SER A 142 -1.59 -3.36 15.83
N GLU A 143 -2.52 -4.12 15.25
CA GLU A 143 -2.22 -5.14 14.22
C GLU A 143 -1.60 -4.55 12.95
N ARG A 144 -2.00 -3.33 12.57
CA ARG A 144 -1.44 -2.63 11.40
C ARG A 144 -0.05 -2.06 11.69
N LEU A 145 0.11 -1.37 12.81
CA LEU A 145 1.39 -0.76 13.21
C LEU A 145 2.51 -1.80 13.34
N SER A 146 2.23 -2.93 13.99
CA SER A 146 3.20 -4.02 14.14
C SER A 146 3.69 -4.58 12.81
N ARG A 147 2.80 -4.76 11.81
CA ARG A 147 3.21 -5.13 10.44
C ARG A 147 4.09 -4.08 9.79
N PHE A 148 3.76 -2.79 9.94
CA PHE A 148 4.54 -1.70 9.35
C PHE A 148 5.93 -1.58 9.97
N GLU A 149 6.04 -1.84 11.27
CA GLU A 149 7.32 -1.89 11.99
C GLU A 149 8.16 -3.11 11.60
N GLU A 150 7.54 -4.28 11.41
CA GLU A 150 8.22 -5.50 10.93
C GLU A 150 8.73 -5.34 9.49
N GLU A 151 7.91 -4.78 8.60
CA GLU A 151 8.30 -4.46 7.22
C GLU A 151 9.45 -3.45 7.19
N ALA A 152 9.39 -2.38 7.99
CA ALA A 152 10.46 -1.39 8.08
C ALA A 152 11.75 -1.96 8.71
N ALA A 153 11.65 -2.90 9.66
CA ALA A 153 12.80 -3.61 10.20
C ALA A 153 13.45 -4.53 9.16
N LYS A 154 12.65 -5.27 8.39
CA LYS A 154 13.11 -6.07 7.24
C LYS A 154 13.77 -5.22 6.16
N ALA A 155 13.18 -4.07 5.83
CA ALA A 155 13.73 -3.08 4.92
C ALA A 155 15.11 -2.58 5.38
N THR A 156 15.22 -2.17 6.64
CA THR A 156 16.49 -1.69 7.24
C THR A 156 17.55 -2.79 7.20
N GLN A 157 17.19 -4.03 7.55
CA GLN A 157 18.10 -5.17 7.50
C GLN A 157 18.57 -5.52 6.08
N LEU A 158 17.73 -5.30 5.05
CA LEU A 158 18.15 -5.47 3.65
C LEU A 158 19.08 -4.35 3.21
N LEU A 159 18.82 -3.11 3.62
CA LEU A 159 19.65 -1.95 3.34
C LEU A 159 21.07 -2.12 3.92
N ASP A 160 21.16 -2.41 5.22
CA ASP A 160 22.44 -2.62 5.92
C ASP A 160 23.22 -3.86 5.45
N LYS A 161 22.59 -4.80 4.74
CA LYS A 161 23.27 -6.00 4.20
C LYS A 161 24.10 -5.73 2.94
N ASN A 162 23.70 -4.77 2.10
CA ASN A 162 24.41 -4.48 0.84
C ASN A 162 24.95 -3.04 0.76
N CYS A 163 24.81 -2.24 1.83
CA CYS A 163 25.39 -0.90 1.97
C CYS A 163 26.51 -0.86 3.02
N SER A 164 27.55 -0.06 2.79
CA SER A 164 28.41 0.42 3.88
C SER A 164 27.69 1.51 4.69
N ALA A 165 28.32 1.98 5.77
CA ALA A 165 27.74 3.02 6.62
C ALA A 165 27.49 4.32 5.82
N ASP A 166 28.54 4.87 5.22
CA ASP A 166 28.51 6.19 4.58
C ASP A 166 27.78 6.22 3.22
N ALA A 167 27.77 5.09 2.49
CA ALA A 167 27.30 5.04 1.11
C ALA A 167 25.77 5.17 0.96
N CYS A 168 24.99 4.88 2.01
CA CYS A 168 23.53 4.82 1.96
C CYS A 168 22.86 5.59 3.11
N ALA A 169 23.39 6.78 3.45
CA ALA A 169 22.83 7.62 4.50
C ALA A 169 21.44 8.18 4.10
N ALA A 170 21.27 8.55 2.83
CA ALA A 170 20.01 9.10 2.32
C ALA A 170 18.89 8.06 2.33
N GLU A 171 19.18 6.84 1.90
CA GLU A 171 18.24 5.71 1.88
C GLU A 171 17.77 5.35 3.29
N ARG A 172 18.64 5.40 4.31
CA ARG A 172 18.25 5.19 5.71
C ARG A 172 17.34 6.30 6.23
N MET A 173 17.66 7.56 5.94
CA MET A 173 16.82 8.70 6.33
C MET A 173 15.43 8.62 5.68
N ALA A 174 15.37 8.39 4.36
CA ALA A 174 14.11 8.37 3.62
C ALA A 174 13.26 7.12 3.93
N LEU A 175 13.89 5.98 4.26
CA LEU A 175 13.21 4.81 4.82
C LEU A 175 12.54 5.13 6.17
N GLN A 176 13.25 5.82 7.07
CA GLN A 176 12.71 6.21 8.38
C GLN A 176 11.60 7.26 8.24
N GLU A 177 11.76 8.27 7.38
CA GLU A 177 10.70 9.24 7.08
C GLU A 177 9.44 8.54 6.53
N THR A 178 9.63 7.62 5.57
CA THR A 178 8.53 6.82 5.00
C THR A 178 7.80 6.02 6.07
N LYS A 179 8.53 5.38 7.00
CA LYS A 179 7.97 4.66 8.16
C LYS A 179 7.17 5.59 9.07
N GLU A 180 7.74 6.72 9.49
CA GLU A 180 7.08 7.66 10.42
C GLU A 180 5.81 8.26 9.80
N ARG A 181 5.91 8.71 8.54
CA ARG A 181 4.78 9.24 7.77
C ARG A 181 3.68 8.20 7.58
N ARG A 182 4.04 6.94 7.31
CA ARG A 182 3.13 5.78 7.20
C ARG A 182 2.37 5.52 8.50
N VAL A 183 3.06 5.56 9.63
CA VAL A 183 2.46 5.47 10.98
C VAL A 183 1.53 6.65 11.25
N ALA A 184 1.91 7.87 10.88
CA ALA A 184 1.11 9.08 11.09
C ALA A 184 -0.21 9.05 10.29
N LEU A 185 -0.17 8.76 8.98
CA LEU A 185 -1.40 8.69 8.16
C LEU A 185 -2.32 7.53 8.57
N LEU A 186 -1.79 6.40 9.06
CA LEU A 186 -2.62 5.34 9.62
C LEU A 186 -3.41 5.84 10.83
N ARG A 187 -2.71 6.47 11.80
CA ARG A 187 -3.33 7.00 13.02
C ARG A 187 -4.40 8.03 12.67
N GLU A 188 -4.05 9.04 11.87
CA GLU A 188 -4.97 10.09 11.44
C GLU A 188 -6.25 9.53 10.78
N ARG A 189 -6.14 8.51 9.92
CA ARG A 189 -7.28 7.88 9.24
C ARG A 189 -8.10 7.00 10.19
N VAL A 190 -7.47 6.33 11.15
CA VAL A 190 -8.14 5.52 12.18
C VAL A 190 -8.87 6.42 13.20
N ASP A 191 -8.28 7.55 13.58
CA ASP A 191 -8.88 8.55 14.48
C ASP A 191 -10.07 9.27 13.82
N LYS A 192 -10.06 9.38 12.48
CA LYS A 192 -11.18 9.89 11.66
C LYS A 192 -12.27 8.85 11.38
N ALA A 193 -12.04 7.57 11.65
CA ALA A 193 -13.05 6.55 11.48
C ALA A 193 -14.14 6.67 12.56
N ARG A 194 -15.40 6.40 12.20
CA ARG A 194 -16.48 6.39 13.18
C ARG A 194 -16.38 5.14 14.06
N ILE A 195 -16.92 5.23 15.27
CA ILE A 195 -17.28 4.05 16.05
C ILE A 195 -18.80 3.95 15.97
N ARG A 196 -19.30 2.77 15.59
CA ARG A 196 -20.73 2.49 15.50
C ARG A 196 -21.34 2.71 16.88
N ALA A 197 -22.41 3.51 16.95
CA ALA A 197 -23.16 3.65 18.19
C ALA A 197 -23.65 2.26 18.65
N PRO A 198 -23.47 1.89 19.93
CA PRO A 198 -23.95 0.61 20.43
C PRO A 198 -25.44 0.50 20.13
N ALA A 199 -25.85 -0.62 19.52
CA ALA A 199 -27.25 -0.84 19.20
C ALA A 199 -28.06 -0.71 20.50
N ALA A 200 -28.92 0.30 20.57
CA ALA A 200 -29.67 0.61 21.78
C ALA A 200 -30.38 -0.66 22.25
N ALA A 201 -29.98 -1.17 23.41
CA ALA A 201 -30.48 -2.43 23.94
C ALA A 201 -32.00 -2.33 23.99
N GLY A 202 -32.66 -3.14 23.16
CA GLY A 202 -34.06 -2.90 22.78
C GLY A 202 -34.92 -2.77 24.03
N ILE A 203 -35.52 -1.58 24.22
CA ILE A 203 -36.36 -1.30 25.39
C ILE A 203 -37.38 -2.44 25.48
N PRO A 204 -37.37 -3.24 26.56
CA PRO A 204 -38.26 -4.38 26.64
C PRO A 204 -39.68 -3.85 26.72
N SER A 205 -40.45 -4.05 25.65
CA SER A 205 -41.85 -3.60 25.58
C SER A 205 -42.60 -4.15 26.78
N ALA A 206 -42.98 -3.25 27.70
CA ALA A 206 -43.76 -3.61 28.87
C ALA A 206 -45.04 -4.32 28.40
N LYS A 207 -45.27 -5.54 28.89
CA LYS A 207 -46.51 -6.25 28.58
C LYS A 207 -47.69 -5.48 29.19
N PRO A 208 -48.85 -5.40 28.51
CA PRO A 208 -50.04 -4.77 29.08
C PRO A 208 -50.66 -5.46 30.32
N SER A 209 -49.99 -6.44 30.92
CA SER A 209 -50.48 -7.20 32.09
C SER A 209 -50.37 -6.43 33.41
N ASP A 210 -49.45 -5.48 33.50
CA ASP A 210 -49.00 -4.93 34.79
C ASP A 210 -49.71 -3.60 35.13
N ALA A 211 -50.88 -3.38 34.53
CA ALA A 211 -51.76 -2.27 34.88
C ALA A 211 -52.40 -2.53 36.27
N PRO A 212 -52.22 -1.64 37.27
CA PRO A 212 -52.89 -1.80 38.56
C PRO A 212 -54.42 -1.78 38.39
N PRO A 213 -55.17 -2.60 39.15
CA PRO A 213 -56.63 -2.59 39.08
C PRO A 213 -57.15 -1.19 39.43
N ALA A 214 -58.01 -0.64 38.57
CA ALA A 214 -58.51 0.72 38.73
C ALA A 214 -59.21 0.90 40.08
N ALA A 215 -58.71 1.84 40.89
CA ALA A 215 -59.30 2.18 42.17
C ALA A 215 -60.73 2.71 41.94
N LYS A 216 -61.73 2.09 42.60
CA LYS A 216 -63.09 2.62 42.60
C LYS A 216 -63.11 3.95 43.34
N LEU A 217 -63.56 5.00 42.67
CA LEU A 217 -64.01 6.22 43.34
C LEU A 217 -65.24 5.87 44.21
N PRO A 218 -65.35 6.41 45.44
CA PRO A 218 -66.59 6.34 46.19
C PRO A 218 -67.64 7.27 45.55
N GLU A 219 -68.89 6.82 45.47
CA GLU A 219 -70.02 7.68 45.14
C GLU A 219 -70.51 8.39 46.41
N GLY A 220 -70.59 9.72 46.38
CA GLY A 220 -70.99 10.59 47.49
C GLY A 220 -71.00 12.06 47.09
#